data_AF-A0A2E4K0E1-F1
#
_entry.id   AF-A0A2E4K0E1-F1
#
_cell.length_a   1.000
_cell.length_b   1.000
_cell.length_c   1.000
_cell.angle_alpha   90.00
_cell.angle_beta   90.00
_cell.angle_gamma   90.00
#
_symmetry.space_group_name_H-M   'P 1'
#
loop_
_entity.id
_entity.type
_entity.pdbx_description
1 polymer ?
#
loop_
_entity_poly.entity_id
_entity_poly.type
_entity_poly.pdbx_seq_one_letter_code
_entity_poly.pdbx_strand_id
1 'polypeptide(L)'
;MQFQSTSYDLTDSAETQEFFHSRGWTDGFPIVPPTPTAVQNCLEWAGMPADQLIGIEPVRGCAIVAEKLAINAVMAGCLPIHFPIVVAAWNAMLQPQFLLHGATASTGGCAVLAILNGPVRLEIDAKTEFNVLGNGARATSVIGRAIRLGLINILNVSPGAIDRSTLGHPGKVSYCFAEDEEGTNWQSLALCRGIPLQTSAVTVFASGAPRQIMNEWTSVPEEILDTYVAEIRANMLNYSIWAGDYVIVIPKQHRDHLEAAAWTKADVAQYIYANARVKRSEWSRVGKTAVIRDKGDVTYNALVEPKNLLVIAAGGPAGGFGAIIPPWLGTKSRAVTMAINACIDCDR
;
A
#
# COMPACT_ATOMS: atom_id res chain seq x y z
N MET A 1 29.91 -1.21 13.26
CA MET A 1 29.34 -0.43 12.13
C MET A 1 29.48 1.05 12.45
N GLN A 2 29.87 1.90 11.49
CA GLN A 2 29.99 3.36 11.72
C GLN A 2 28.71 4.06 11.22
N PHE A 3 28.09 4.87 12.07
CA PHE A 3 26.87 5.62 11.76
C PHE A 3 27.18 7.10 11.48
N GLN A 4 26.41 7.72 10.58
CA GLN A 4 26.51 9.15 10.24
C GLN A 4 25.48 10.02 10.96
N SER A 5 24.43 9.42 11.52
CA SER A 5 23.39 10.15 12.25
C SER A 5 23.91 10.75 13.55
N THR A 6 23.39 11.92 13.89
CA THR A 6 23.63 12.55 15.19
C THR A 6 23.04 11.69 16.31
N SER A 7 23.87 11.38 17.31
CA SER A 7 23.45 10.68 18.53
C SER A 7 23.06 11.68 19.61
N TYR A 8 22.03 11.33 20.38
CA TYR A 8 21.58 12.08 21.55
C TYR A 8 21.59 11.16 22.75
N ASP A 9 22.13 11.62 23.88
CA ASP A 9 22.18 10.86 25.13
C ASP A 9 20.94 11.21 25.97
N LEU A 10 19.91 10.38 25.86
CA LEU A 10 18.63 10.53 26.56
C LEU A 10 18.42 9.27 27.41
N THR A 11 18.34 9.44 28.72
CA THR A 11 18.29 8.31 29.66
C THR A 11 16.89 8.01 30.17
N ASP A 12 15.96 8.96 30.05
CA ASP A 12 14.57 8.79 30.47
C ASP A 12 13.64 8.52 29.28
N SER A 13 12.73 7.57 29.46
CA SER A 13 11.80 7.14 28.42
C SER A 13 10.78 8.22 28.08
N ALA A 14 10.26 8.95 29.08
CA ALA A 14 9.28 10.01 28.84
C ALA A 14 9.93 11.22 28.17
N GLU A 15 11.12 11.62 28.63
CA GLU A 15 11.93 12.65 27.98
C GLU A 15 12.26 12.28 26.53
N THR A 16 12.58 11.02 26.26
CA THR A 16 12.82 10.54 24.88
C THR A 16 11.58 10.72 24.00
N GLN A 17 10.38 10.39 24.49
CA GLN A 17 9.16 10.62 23.71
C GLN A 17 8.96 12.11 23.40
N GLU A 18 9.03 12.97 24.43
CA GLU A 18 8.82 14.42 24.25
C GLU A 18 9.89 15.06 23.36
N PHE A 19 11.15 14.58 23.45
CA PHE A 19 12.22 15.03 22.57
C PHE A 19 11.91 14.75 21.10
N PHE A 20 11.48 13.53 20.76
CA PHE A 20 11.13 13.18 19.38
C PHE A 20 9.86 13.90 18.90
N HIS A 21 8.86 14.04 19.77
CA HIS A 21 7.63 14.79 19.46
C HIS A 21 7.91 16.27 19.17
N SER A 22 8.69 16.94 20.03
CA SER A 22 9.03 18.37 19.87
C SER A 22 9.81 18.67 18.59
N ARG A 23 10.52 17.68 18.04
CA ARG A 23 11.25 17.75 16.76
C ARG A 23 10.38 17.43 15.54
N GLY A 24 9.14 16.97 15.76
CA GLY A 24 8.27 16.49 14.68
C GLY A 24 8.77 15.20 14.03
N TRP A 25 9.53 14.38 14.76
CA TRP A 25 10.10 13.12 14.23
C TRP A 25 9.20 11.90 14.45
N THR A 26 7.96 12.13 14.87
CA THR A 26 6.96 11.09 15.10
C THR A 26 5.75 11.31 14.19
N ASP A 27 4.95 10.27 14.07
CA ASP A 27 3.65 10.24 13.39
C ASP A 27 2.49 10.55 14.35
N GLY A 28 2.79 11.13 15.52
CA GLY A 28 1.83 11.36 16.60
C GLY A 28 1.70 10.19 17.58
N PHE A 29 2.38 9.07 17.33
CA PHE A 29 2.44 7.92 18.23
C PHE A 29 3.80 7.82 18.94
N PRO A 30 3.87 7.13 20.10
CA PRO A 30 5.14 6.83 20.75
C PRO A 30 6.09 6.04 19.84
N ILE A 31 7.39 6.27 19.99
CA ILE A 31 8.43 5.59 19.22
C ILE A 31 9.18 4.58 20.09
N VAL A 32 9.73 3.54 19.46
CA VAL A 32 10.78 2.73 20.07
C VAL A 32 12.12 3.45 19.85
N PRO A 33 12.90 3.75 20.90
CA PRO A 33 14.15 4.50 20.73
C PRO A 33 15.11 3.80 19.76
N PRO A 34 15.56 4.48 18.68
CA PRO A 34 16.45 3.90 17.68
C PRO A 34 17.90 3.89 18.20
N THR A 35 18.19 3.04 19.18
CA THR A 35 19.55 2.91 19.73
C THR A 35 20.53 2.40 18.67
N PRO A 36 21.83 2.73 18.77
CA PRO A 36 22.84 2.25 17.82
C PRO A 36 22.81 0.73 17.63
N THR A 37 22.65 -0.04 18.71
CA THR A 37 22.55 -1.50 18.67
C THR A 37 21.30 -1.97 17.91
N ALA A 38 20.13 -1.35 18.13
CA ALA A 38 18.91 -1.75 17.43
C ALA A 38 18.97 -1.46 15.92
N VAL A 39 19.58 -0.32 15.55
CA VAL A 39 19.83 0.07 14.15
C VAL A 39 20.82 -0.89 13.51
N GLN A 40 21.92 -1.23 14.21
CA GLN A 40 22.92 -2.18 13.75
C GLN A 40 22.30 -3.55 13.47
N ASN A 41 21.47 -4.07 14.38
CA ASN A 41 20.81 -5.37 14.20
C ASN A 41 19.93 -5.42 12.94
N CYS A 42 19.23 -4.32 12.61
CA CYS A 42 18.44 -4.26 11.37
C CYS A 42 19.32 -4.32 10.13
N LEU A 43 20.41 -3.55 10.12
CA LEU A 43 21.34 -3.49 8.98
C LEU A 43 22.08 -4.81 8.79
N GLU A 44 22.53 -5.45 9.87
CA GLU A 44 23.16 -6.77 9.85
C GLU A 44 22.20 -7.85 9.36
N TRP A 45 20.93 -7.82 9.79
CA TRP A 45 19.91 -8.75 9.29
C TRP A 45 19.72 -8.64 7.76
N ALA A 46 19.74 -7.42 7.23
CA ALA A 46 19.63 -7.18 5.80
C ALA A 46 20.95 -7.34 5.03
N GLY A 47 22.08 -7.57 5.71
CA GLY A 47 23.41 -7.63 5.09
C GLY A 47 23.84 -6.30 4.43
N MET A 48 23.36 -5.16 4.93
CA MET A 48 23.59 -3.84 4.33
C MET A 48 24.56 -2.99 5.17
N PRO A 49 25.56 -2.33 4.58
CA PRO A 49 26.31 -1.28 5.28
C PRO A 49 25.42 -0.05 5.52
N ALA A 50 25.73 0.70 6.58
CA ALA A 50 24.94 1.84 7.03
C ALA A 50 24.79 2.94 5.95
N ASP A 51 25.83 3.17 5.17
CA ASP A 51 25.91 4.19 4.12
C ASP A 51 25.39 3.71 2.75
N GLN A 52 24.87 2.49 2.65
CA GLN A 52 24.32 1.99 1.38
C GLN A 52 23.21 2.92 0.87
N LEU A 53 23.40 3.46 -0.33
CA LEU A 53 22.40 4.24 -1.04
C LEU A 53 21.31 3.31 -1.55
N ILE A 54 20.07 3.55 -1.12
CA ILE A 54 18.88 2.84 -1.60
C ILE A 54 18.34 3.51 -2.86
N GLY A 55 18.34 4.85 -2.88
CA GLY A 55 18.07 5.63 -4.06
C GLY A 55 17.90 7.10 -3.74
N ILE A 56 17.42 7.87 -4.72
CA ILE A 56 17.30 9.33 -4.63
C ILE A 56 15.88 9.72 -5.02
N GLU A 57 15.21 10.51 -4.18
CA GLU A 57 13.94 11.14 -4.55
C GLU A 57 14.22 12.18 -5.64
N PRO A 58 13.68 12.00 -6.86
CA PRO A 58 14.18 12.72 -8.04
C PRO A 58 13.82 14.21 -8.06
N VAL A 59 12.77 14.65 -7.37
CA VAL A 59 12.32 16.05 -7.44
C VAL A 59 13.16 16.96 -6.56
N ARG A 60 13.53 16.51 -5.35
CA ARG A 60 14.32 17.30 -4.38
C ARG A 60 15.77 16.86 -4.28
N GLY A 61 16.15 15.76 -4.93
CA GLY A 61 17.50 15.21 -4.87
C GLY A 61 17.85 14.66 -3.48
N CYS A 62 16.85 14.27 -2.68
CA CYS A 62 17.07 13.73 -1.34
C CYS A 62 17.56 12.29 -1.44
N ALA A 63 18.74 11.99 -0.90
CA ALA A 63 19.28 10.63 -0.83
C ALA A 63 18.60 9.83 0.30
N ILE A 64 18.23 8.58 0.01
CA ILE A 64 17.70 7.61 0.95
C ILE A 64 18.79 6.57 1.18
N VAL A 65 19.27 6.47 2.42
CA VAL A 65 20.34 5.55 2.82
C VAL A 65 19.83 4.53 3.84
N ALA A 66 20.46 3.36 3.87
CA ALA A 66 20.04 2.23 4.70
C ALA A 66 19.97 2.58 6.19
N GLU A 67 20.94 3.32 6.74
CA GLU A 67 20.94 3.75 8.15
C GLU A 67 19.67 4.54 8.51
N LYS A 68 19.27 5.49 7.65
CA LYS A 68 18.08 6.31 7.90
C LYS A 68 16.80 5.49 7.82
N LEU A 69 16.72 4.52 6.92
CA LEU A 69 15.58 3.60 6.89
C LEU A 69 15.56 2.72 8.15
N ALA A 70 16.71 2.21 8.59
CA ALA A 70 16.80 1.35 9.78
C ALA A 70 16.38 2.10 11.04
N ILE A 71 16.80 3.36 11.20
CA ILE A 71 16.33 4.24 12.29
C ILE A 71 14.80 4.33 12.30
N ASN A 72 14.18 4.63 11.16
CA ASN A 72 12.72 4.75 11.06
C ASN A 72 11.98 3.42 11.27
N ALA A 73 12.57 2.31 10.83
CA ALA A 73 12.05 0.97 11.06
C ALA A 73 12.05 0.63 12.57
N VAL A 74 13.17 0.89 13.26
CA VAL A 74 13.25 0.70 14.71
C VAL A 74 12.23 1.59 15.41
N MET A 75 12.15 2.88 15.07
CA MET A 75 11.16 3.82 15.65
C MET A 75 9.73 3.32 15.53
N ALA A 76 9.38 2.70 14.41
CA ALA A 76 8.06 2.12 14.17
C ALA A 76 7.78 0.86 15.01
N GLY A 77 8.81 0.22 15.58
CA GLY A 77 8.73 -1.04 16.32
C GLY A 77 9.04 -2.28 15.48
N CYS A 78 9.69 -2.12 14.33
CA CYS A 78 10.14 -3.24 13.50
C CYS A 78 11.12 -4.15 14.25
N LEU A 79 11.00 -5.45 13.99
CA LEU A 79 12.08 -6.40 14.25
C LEU A 79 13.08 -6.35 13.08
N PRO A 80 14.34 -6.78 13.29
CA PRO A 80 15.32 -6.87 12.21
C PRO A 80 14.81 -7.60 10.96
N ILE A 81 14.05 -8.68 11.15
CA ILE A 81 13.43 -9.46 10.05
C ILE A 81 12.45 -8.67 9.18
N HIS A 82 11.86 -7.58 9.68
CA HIS A 82 10.97 -6.74 8.88
C HIS A 82 11.74 -5.74 8.00
N PHE A 83 12.99 -5.41 8.35
CA PHE A 83 13.74 -4.32 7.72
C PHE A 83 13.95 -4.51 6.21
N PRO A 84 14.28 -5.71 5.69
CA PRO A 84 14.37 -5.92 4.25
C PRO A 84 13.09 -5.58 3.46
N ILE A 85 11.93 -5.77 4.07
CA ILE A 85 10.63 -5.47 3.46
C ILE A 85 10.45 -3.95 3.34
N VAL A 86 10.86 -3.21 4.38
CA VAL A 86 10.86 -1.74 4.36
C VAL A 86 11.77 -1.23 3.24
N VAL A 87 12.97 -1.77 3.10
CA VAL A 87 13.90 -1.39 2.02
C VAL A 87 13.29 -1.68 0.64
N ALA A 88 12.71 -2.86 0.44
CA ALA A 88 12.05 -3.21 -0.83
C ALA A 88 10.86 -2.29 -1.14
N ALA A 89 10.08 -1.89 -0.13
CA ALA A 89 8.98 -0.95 -0.30
C ALA A 89 9.48 0.44 -0.73
N TRP A 90 10.59 0.93 -0.13
CA TRP A 90 11.22 2.18 -0.54
C TRP A 90 11.78 2.11 -1.96
N ASN A 91 12.44 1.01 -2.34
CA ASN A 91 12.89 0.78 -3.73
C ASN A 91 11.72 0.83 -4.72
N ALA A 92 10.58 0.25 -4.36
CA ALA A 92 9.37 0.28 -5.18
C ALA A 92 8.78 1.70 -5.29
N MET A 93 8.75 2.44 -4.18
CA MET A 93 8.28 3.84 -4.16
C MET A 93 9.17 4.79 -4.96
N LEU A 94 10.47 4.49 -5.05
CA LEU A 94 11.44 5.28 -5.81
C LEU A 94 11.37 5.02 -7.32
N GLN A 95 10.64 3.99 -7.76
CA GLN A 95 10.44 3.78 -9.18
C GLN A 95 9.60 4.92 -9.80
N PRO A 96 9.95 5.40 -11.01
CA PRO A 96 9.24 6.51 -11.64
C PRO A 96 7.73 6.31 -11.76
N GLN A 97 7.29 5.04 -11.91
CA GLN A 97 5.88 4.71 -12.11
C GLN A 97 5.04 4.94 -10.83
N PHE A 98 5.65 4.88 -9.65
CA PHE A 98 4.95 5.12 -8.38
C PHE A 98 4.57 6.60 -8.21
N LEU A 99 5.43 7.52 -8.68
CA LEU A 99 5.28 8.97 -8.56
C LEU A 99 5.31 9.47 -7.10
N LEU A 100 6.41 9.17 -6.38
CA LEU A 100 6.57 9.47 -4.94
C LEU A 100 6.31 10.93 -4.56
N HIS A 101 6.94 11.88 -5.25
CA HIS A 101 6.75 13.30 -4.94
C HIS A 101 5.29 13.73 -5.11
N GLY A 102 4.64 13.27 -6.19
CA GLY A 102 3.24 13.56 -6.43
C GLY A 102 2.35 13.02 -5.31
N ALA A 103 2.54 11.76 -4.92
CA ALA A 103 1.73 11.12 -3.89
C ALA A 103 1.88 11.79 -2.52
N THR A 104 3.08 12.29 -2.20
CA THR A 104 3.39 12.89 -0.89
C THR A 104 3.03 14.37 -0.80
N ALA A 105 3.09 15.11 -1.91
CA ALA A 105 2.79 16.56 -1.97
C ALA A 105 1.35 16.88 -2.41
N SER A 106 0.51 15.86 -2.55
CA SER A 106 -0.86 16.00 -3.05
C SER A 106 -1.83 16.53 -2.01
N THR A 107 -2.82 17.30 -2.46
CA THR A 107 -4.01 17.65 -1.67
C THR A 107 -5.00 16.51 -1.53
N GLY A 108 -4.89 15.47 -2.36
CA GLY A 108 -5.83 14.35 -2.46
C GLY A 108 -5.76 13.31 -1.35
N GLY A 109 -4.82 13.41 -0.40
CA GLY A 109 -4.94 12.68 0.86
C GLY A 109 -4.48 11.23 0.89
N CYS A 110 -3.78 10.73 -0.12
CA CYS A 110 -3.45 9.31 -0.20
C CYS A 110 -2.42 8.85 0.83
N ALA A 111 -2.44 7.55 1.12
CA ALA A 111 -1.42 6.86 1.88
C ALA A 111 -0.63 5.90 0.98
N VAL A 112 0.48 5.38 1.48
CA VAL A 112 1.24 4.33 0.80
C VAL A 112 0.75 2.99 1.30
N LEU A 113 -0.04 2.31 0.48
CA LEU A 113 -0.42 0.92 0.72
C LEU A 113 0.76 0.00 0.35
N ALA A 114 1.06 -0.97 1.21
CA ALA A 114 1.96 -2.08 0.95
C ALA A 114 1.22 -3.42 1.04
N ILE A 115 1.41 -4.28 0.04
CA ILE A 115 0.82 -5.64 0.00
C ILE A 115 1.97 -6.63 -0.05
N LEU A 116 2.00 -7.56 0.90
CA LEU A 116 3.04 -8.58 1.04
C LEU A 116 2.59 -9.89 0.39
N ASN A 117 3.53 -10.56 -0.28
CA ASN A 117 3.36 -11.84 -0.96
C ASN A 117 4.56 -12.75 -0.74
N GLY A 118 4.35 -14.05 -0.94
CA GLY A 118 5.37 -15.09 -0.85
C GLY A 118 5.75 -15.50 0.58
N PRO A 119 6.79 -16.34 0.74
CA PRO A 119 7.14 -16.99 2.01
C PRO A 119 7.38 -16.05 3.19
N VAL A 120 7.80 -14.80 2.93
CA VAL A 120 8.05 -13.80 3.99
C VAL A 120 6.83 -13.57 4.87
N ARG A 121 5.61 -13.74 4.34
CA ARG A 121 4.38 -13.59 5.12
C ARG A 121 4.33 -14.57 6.28
N LEU A 122 4.79 -15.81 6.07
CA LEU A 122 4.84 -16.84 7.09
C LEU A 122 6.01 -16.60 8.07
N GLU A 123 7.16 -16.18 7.56
CA GLU A 123 8.38 -15.91 8.36
C GLU A 123 8.16 -14.82 9.40
N ILE A 124 7.36 -13.79 9.07
CA ILE A 124 7.09 -12.64 9.95
C ILE A 124 5.74 -12.72 10.67
N ASP A 125 5.02 -13.84 10.53
CA ASP A 125 3.65 -14.03 11.04
C ASP A 125 2.68 -12.90 10.61
N ALA A 126 2.73 -12.54 9.33
CA ALA A 126 1.81 -11.58 8.75
C ALA A 126 0.41 -12.21 8.62
N LYS A 127 -0.52 -11.81 9.50
CA LYS A 127 -1.91 -12.28 9.46
C LYS A 127 -2.60 -11.83 8.18
N THR A 128 -3.31 -12.77 7.54
CA THR A 128 -4.01 -12.60 6.25
C THR A 128 -5.53 -12.67 6.39
N GLU A 129 -6.04 -13.10 7.54
CA GLU A 129 -7.46 -13.40 7.77
C GLU A 129 -8.18 -12.28 8.55
N PHE A 130 -8.56 -12.54 9.81
CA PHE A 130 -9.34 -11.63 10.64
C PHE A 130 -8.69 -10.25 10.74
N ASN A 131 -9.50 -9.21 10.54
CA ASN A 131 -9.08 -7.81 10.66
C ASN A 131 -7.87 -7.43 9.78
N VAL A 132 -7.70 -8.06 8.60
CA VAL A 132 -6.50 -7.91 7.74
C VAL A 132 -6.16 -6.48 7.33
N LEU A 133 -7.16 -5.60 7.17
CA LEU A 133 -6.97 -4.18 6.86
C LEU A 133 -6.85 -3.28 8.11
N GLY A 134 -7.01 -3.87 9.30
CA GLY A 134 -6.93 -3.21 10.58
C GLY A 134 -5.72 -3.65 11.39
N ASN A 135 -5.86 -3.63 12.71
CA ASN A 135 -4.82 -4.03 13.66
C ASN A 135 -4.90 -5.54 13.96
N GLY A 136 -3.80 -6.27 13.80
CA GLY A 136 -3.80 -7.72 14.10
C GLY A 136 -2.43 -8.37 14.08
N ALA A 137 -1.55 -7.97 13.15
CA ALA A 137 -0.18 -8.47 13.07
C ALA A 137 0.82 -7.35 13.41
N ARG A 138 1.78 -7.65 14.29
CA ARG A 138 2.89 -6.73 14.57
C ARG A 138 3.60 -6.33 13.27
N ALA A 139 3.96 -7.32 12.45
CA ALA A 139 4.72 -7.12 11.22
C ALA A 139 4.10 -6.08 10.29
N THR A 140 2.86 -6.27 9.85
CA THR A 140 2.20 -5.34 8.93
C THR A 140 2.00 -3.96 9.57
N SER A 141 1.62 -3.92 10.85
CA SER A 141 1.40 -2.66 11.59
C SER A 141 2.67 -1.81 11.62
N VAL A 142 3.83 -2.40 11.94
CA VAL A 142 5.09 -1.66 12.05
C VAL A 142 5.76 -1.41 10.70
N ILE A 143 5.56 -2.27 9.68
CA ILE A 143 6.09 -2.04 8.32
C ILE A 143 5.41 -0.83 7.68
N GLY A 144 4.08 -0.77 7.72
CA GLY A 144 3.35 0.38 7.19
C GLY A 144 3.71 1.68 7.93
N ARG A 145 3.88 1.60 9.25
CA ARG A 145 4.32 2.74 10.08
C ARG A 145 5.76 3.17 9.78
N ALA A 146 6.68 2.22 9.55
CA ALA A 146 8.07 2.52 9.18
C ALA A 146 8.16 3.30 7.87
N ILE A 147 7.31 2.97 6.89
CA ILE A 147 7.20 3.74 5.64
C ILE A 147 6.76 5.18 5.96
N ARG A 148 5.72 5.36 6.80
CA ARG A 148 5.26 6.70 7.19
C ARG A 148 6.35 7.51 7.90
N LEU A 149 7.04 6.93 8.88
CA LEU A 149 8.11 7.61 9.60
C LEU A 149 9.27 7.97 8.68
N GLY A 150 9.66 7.10 7.75
CA GLY A 150 10.68 7.43 6.75
C GLY A 150 10.26 8.60 5.86
N LEU A 151 8.99 8.68 5.43
CA LEU A 151 8.47 9.82 4.68
C LEU A 151 8.59 11.12 5.50
N ILE A 152 8.26 11.08 6.79
CA ILE A 152 8.38 12.23 7.70
C ILE A 152 9.85 12.62 7.89
N ASN A 153 10.71 11.68 8.30
CA ASN A 153 12.04 11.98 8.80
C ASN A 153 13.10 12.15 7.70
N ILE A 154 12.92 11.51 6.54
CA ILE A 154 13.89 11.58 5.42
C ILE A 154 13.43 12.61 4.39
N LEU A 155 12.13 12.66 4.09
CA LEU A 155 11.57 13.51 3.04
C LEU A 155 10.79 14.71 3.59
N ASN A 156 10.70 14.90 4.91
CA ASN A 156 9.97 16.00 5.54
C ASN A 156 8.47 16.04 5.16
N VAL A 157 7.85 14.87 4.97
CA VAL A 157 6.42 14.69 4.62
C VAL A 157 5.54 14.79 5.86
N SER A 158 5.69 15.90 6.59
CA SER A 158 4.88 16.26 7.75
C SER A 158 3.63 17.05 7.33
N PRO A 159 2.48 16.88 8.02
CA PRO A 159 1.26 17.65 7.75
C PRO A 159 1.51 19.16 7.73
N GLY A 160 1.05 19.84 6.68
CA GLY A 160 1.22 21.29 6.52
C GLY A 160 2.59 21.72 5.97
N ALA A 161 3.58 20.83 5.96
CA ALA A 161 4.87 21.01 5.28
C ALA A 161 4.80 20.43 3.85
N ILE A 162 5.45 19.29 3.58
CA ILE A 162 5.33 18.64 2.27
C ILE A 162 4.00 17.89 2.15
N ASP A 163 3.46 17.31 3.22
CA ASP A 163 2.14 16.69 3.18
C ASP A 163 1.04 17.77 3.09
N ARG A 164 0.51 17.97 1.88
CA ARG A 164 -0.50 18.99 1.55
C ARG A 164 -1.92 18.47 1.55
N SER A 165 -2.14 17.28 2.09
CA SER A 165 -3.45 16.63 2.08
C SER A 165 -4.51 17.54 2.70
N THR A 166 -5.58 17.83 1.96
CA THR A 166 -6.74 18.55 2.49
C THR A 166 -7.43 17.71 3.56
N LEU A 167 -7.53 16.40 3.31
CA LEU A 167 -8.00 15.38 4.25
C LEU A 167 -7.06 14.18 4.16
N GLY A 168 -6.66 13.64 5.31
CA GLY A 168 -5.98 12.35 5.38
C GLY A 168 -6.97 11.21 5.59
N HIS A 169 -6.45 9.98 5.68
CA HIS A 169 -7.20 8.81 6.15
C HIS A 169 -6.35 7.96 7.11
N PRO A 170 -6.96 7.09 7.93
CA PRO A 170 -6.24 6.33 8.96
C PRO A 170 -5.06 5.49 8.45
N GLY A 171 -5.06 5.06 7.17
CA GLY A 171 -3.95 4.35 6.56
C GLY A 171 -2.65 5.16 6.49
N LYS A 172 -2.70 6.49 6.71
CA LYS A 172 -1.47 7.28 6.86
C LYS A 172 -0.66 6.93 8.11
N VAL A 173 -1.27 6.29 9.11
CA VAL A 173 -0.54 5.76 10.28
C VAL A 173 0.20 4.49 9.91
N SER A 174 -0.53 3.53 9.33
CA SER A 174 0.02 2.30 8.78
C SER A 174 -0.95 1.72 7.76
N TYR A 175 -0.44 1.33 6.60
CA TYR A 175 -1.25 0.72 5.55
C TYR A 175 -0.50 -0.42 4.87
N CYS A 176 -0.43 -1.55 5.56
CA CYS A 176 0.25 -2.74 5.09
C CYS A 176 -0.59 -3.96 5.44
N PHE A 177 -0.69 -4.91 4.50
CA PHE A 177 -1.32 -6.20 4.76
C PHE A 177 -0.72 -7.29 3.87
N ALA A 178 -1.04 -8.54 4.17
CA ALA A 178 -0.55 -9.70 3.44
C ALA A 178 -1.69 -10.41 2.71
N GLU A 179 -1.38 -10.95 1.55
CA GLU A 179 -2.29 -11.83 0.82
C GLU A 179 -2.34 -13.22 1.46
N ASP A 180 -3.53 -13.80 1.53
CA ASP A 180 -3.79 -15.19 1.87
C ASP A 180 -3.50 -16.07 0.65
N GLU A 181 -2.32 -16.68 0.58
CA GLU A 181 -1.95 -17.58 -0.54
C GLU A 181 -2.24 -19.05 -0.21
N GLU A 182 -2.40 -19.39 1.07
CA GLU A 182 -2.66 -20.75 1.55
C GLU A 182 -4.16 -21.07 1.62
N GLY A 183 -5.01 -20.06 1.80
CA GLY A 183 -6.47 -20.17 1.88
C GLY A 183 -7.22 -19.89 0.56
N THR A 184 -6.53 -20.00 -0.58
CA THR A 184 -7.09 -19.78 -1.93
C THR A 184 -6.43 -20.67 -2.98
N ASN A 185 -7.16 -20.97 -4.06
CA ASN A 185 -6.60 -21.60 -5.26
C ASN A 185 -6.08 -20.58 -6.29
N TRP A 186 -6.18 -19.27 -6.00
CA TRP A 186 -5.71 -18.22 -6.88
C TRP A 186 -4.19 -18.05 -6.84
N GLN A 187 -3.61 -17.68 -7.97
CA GLN A 187 -2.23 -17.20 -8.03
C GLN A 187 -2.05 -15.94 -7.18
N SER A 188 -0.93 -15.81 -6.48
CA SER A 188 -0.62 -14.61 -5.70
C SER A 188 -0.48 -13.38 -6.60
N LEU A 189 -0.71 -12.20 -6.04
CA LEU A 189 -0.49 -10.93 -6.73
C LEU A 189 0.94 -10.84 -7.27
N ALA A 190 1.94 -11.29 -6.50
CA ALA A 190 3.33 -11.30 -6.92
C ALA A 190 3.54 -12.17 -8.17
N LEU A 191 2.98 -13.38 -8.20
CA LEU A 191 3.09 -14.28 -9.35
C LEU A 191 2.39 -13.68 -10.58
N CYS A 192 1.19 -13.11 -10.42
CA CYS A 192 0.48 -12.39 -11.48
C CYS A 192 1.29 -11.19 -12.04
N ARG A 193 2.26 -10.69 -11.28
CA ARG A 193 3.12 -9.56 -11.63
C ARG A 193 4.54 -9.97 -12.00
N GLY A 194 4.75 -11.25 -12.31
CA GLY A 194 5.99 -11.77 -12.86
C GLY A 194 7.08 -12.06 -11.81
N ILE A 195 6.76 -12.02 -10.51
CA ILE A 195 7.68 -12.48 -9.48
C ILE A 195 7.66 -14.01 -9.47
N PRO A 196 8.82 -14.68 -9.50
CA PRO A 196 8.88 -16.14 -9.47
C PRO A 196 8.22 -16.74 -8.22
N LEU A 197 7.71 -17.96 -8.36
CA LEU A 197 7.21 -18.74 -7.23
C LEU A 197 8.31 -18.87 -6.15
N GLN A 198 7.90 -18.91 -4.88
CA GLN A 198 8.80 -18.94 -3.71
C GLN A 198 9.67 -17.68 -3.53
N THR A 199 9.50 -16.64 -4.36
CA THR A 199 10.13 -15.34 -4.13
C THR A 199 9.15 -14.42 -3.41
N SER A 200 9.59 -13.87 -2.29
CA SER A 200 8.81 -12.88 -1.53
C SER A 200 8.80 -11.53 -2.25
N ALA A 201 7.69 -10.82 -2.16
CA ALA A 201 7.55 -9.51 -2.80
C ALA A 201 6.71 -8.54 -1.97
N VAL A 202 6.91 -7.25 -2.26
CA VAL A 202 6.06 -6.17 -1.80
C VAL A 202 5.54 -5.40 -3.00
N THR A 203 4.23 -5.15 -3.02
CA THR A 203 3.59 -4.22 -3.96
C THR A 203 3.21 -2.95 -3.23
N VAL A 204 3.69 -1.79 -3.70
CA VAL A 204 3.34 -0.48 -3.15
C VAL A 204 2.39 0.26 -4.08
N PHE A 205 1.43 0.99 -3.49
CA PHE A 205 0.41 1.72 -4.23
C PHE A 205 -0.03 2.99 -3.48
N ALA A 206 -0.06 4.13 -4.18
CA ALA A 206 -0.58 5.38 -3.62
C ALA A 206 -2.12 5.38 -3.67
N SER A 207 -2.75 5.18 -2.52
CA SER A 207 -4.17 4.83 -2.44
C SER A 207 -4.99 5.67 -1.47
N GLY A 208 -6.29 5.75 -1.77
CA GLY A 208 -7.30 6.27 -0.86
C GLY A 208 -7.65 5.28 0.25
N ALA A 209 -8.59 5.69 1.11
CA ALA A 209 -9.09 4.83 2.19
C ALA A 209 -9.85 3.60 1.63
N PRO A 210 -9.82 2.45 2.33
CA PRO A 210 -10.64 1.32 1.97
C PRO A 210 -12.13 1.65 2.13
N ARG A 211 -12.94 1.20 1.18
CA ARG A 211 -14.40 1.28 1.19
C ARG A 211 -14.95 -0.13 1.34
N GLN A 212 -15.51 -0.44 2.51
CA GLN A 212 -16.09 -1.74 2.77
C GLN A 212 -17.48 -1.83 2.15
N ILE A 213 -17.77 -2.97 1.53
CA ILE A 213 -19.06 -3.33 0.95
C ILE A 213 -19.55 -4.64 1.56
N MET A 214 -20.85 -4.91 1.39
CA MET A 214 -21.47 -6.14 1.86
C MET A 214 -22.45 -6.68 0.82
N ASN A 215 -22.38 -7.99 0.56
CA ASN A 215 -23.35 -8.76 -0.19
C ASN A 215 -23.43 -10.20 0.37
N GLU A 216 -24.41 -10.44 1.24
CA GLU A 216 -24.68 -11.78 1.80
C GLU A 216 -25.86 -12.48 1.13
N TRP A 217 -26.39 -11.92 0.04
CA TRP A 217 -27.70 -12.28 -0.49
C TRP A 217 -27.64 -13.12 -1.76
N THR A 218 -26.44 -13.48 -2.22
CA THR A 218 -26.26 -14.28 -3.42
C THR A 218 -24.97 -15.09 -3.36
N SER A 219 -24.97 -16.21 -4.06
CA SER A 219 -23.80 -17.04 -4.33
C SER A 219 -23.38 -17.00 -5.80
N VAL A 220 -24.06 -16.20 -6.63
CA VAL A 220 -23.76 -16.04 -8.06
C VAL A 220 -22.58 -15.06 -8.21
N PRO A 221 -21.44 -15.49 -8.81
CA PRO A 221 -20.25 -14.65 -8.99
C PRO A 221 -20.51 -13.25 -9.53
N GLU A 222 -21.30 -13.16 -10.61
CA GLU A 222 -21.62 -11.90 -11.28
C GLU A 222 -22.36 -10.94 -10.35
N GLU A 223 -23.34 -11.43 -9.60
CA GLU A 223 -24.12 -10.62 -8.66
C GLU A 223 -23.29 -10.16 -7.44
N ILE A 224 -22.34 -10.99 -6.98
CA ILE A 224 -21.35 -10.58 -5.98
C ILE A 224 -20.49 -9.44 -6.56
N LEU A 225 -19.92 -9.64 -7.75
CA LEU A 225 -19.02 -8.68 -8.40
C LEU A 225 -19.73 -7.37 -8.80
N ASP A 226 -21.04 -7.40 -9.08
CA ASP A 226 -21.84 -6.21 -9.32
C ASP A 226 -21.81 -5.24 -8.12
N THR A 227 -21.64 -5.75 -6.90
CA THR A 227 -21.49 -4.92 -5.70
C THR A 227 -20.13 -4.20 -5.70
N TYR A 228 -19.06 -4.87 -6.11
CA TYR A 228 -17.73 -4.26 -6.29
C TYR A 228 -17.75 -3.22 -7.42
N VAL A 229 -18.41 -3.54 -8.53
CA VAL A 229 -18.61 -2.63 -9.67
C VAL A 229 -19.37 -1.38 -9.22
N ALA A 230 -20.42 -1.52 -8.42
CA ALA A 230 -21.21 -0.39 -7.92
C ALA A 230 -20.38 0.58 -7.09
N GLU A 231 -19.54 0.10 -6.16
CA GLU A 231 -18.67 0.98 -5.36
C GLU A 231 -17.57 1.62 -6.21
N ILE A 232 -16.98 0.89 -7.18
CA ILE A 232 -15.99 1.48 -8.10
C ILE A 232 -16.65 2.59 -8.94
N ARG A 233 -17.86 2.38 -9.46
CA ARG A 233 -18.62 3.41 -10.19
C ARG A 233 -18.94 4.62 -9.30
N ALA A 234 -19.32 4.38 -8.05
CA ALA A 234 -19.53 5.46 -7.08
C ALA A 234 -18.24 6.27 -6.87
N ASN A 235 -17.09 5.60 -6.76
CA ASN A 235 -15.78 6.23 -6.69
C ASN A 235 -15.44 7.08 -7.93
N MET A 236 -15.78 6.60 -9.13
CA MET A 236 -15.59 7.37 -10.37
C MET A 236 -16.39 8.69 -10.35
N LEU A 237 -17.60 8.64 -9.79
CA LEU A 237 -18.45 9.83 -9.71
C LEU A 237 -17.99 10.78 -8.60
N ASN A 238 -17.66 10.26 -7.42
CA ASN A 238 -17.38 11.08 -6.24
C ASN A 238 -15.92 11.57 -6.13
N TYR A 239 -14.94 10.80 -6.60
CA TYR A 239 -13.52 11.09 -6.42
C TYR A 239 -12.79 11.13 -7.77
N SER A 240 -12.59 9.98 -8.42
CA SER A 240 -11.72 9.87 -9.59
C SER A 240 -12.46 10.10 -10.90
N ILE A 241 -12.14 11.15 -11.64
CA ILE A 241 -12.63 11.34 -13.01
C ILE A 241 -11.75 10.66 -14.07
N TRP A 242 -10.75 9.91 -13.64
CA TRP A 242 -9.74 9.29 -14.49
C TRP A 242 -9.63 7.79 -14.23
N ALA A 243 -9.25 7.04 -15.26
CA ALA A 243 -8.91 5.62 -15.11
C ALA A 243 -7.62 5.46 -14.29
N GLY A 244 -7.50 4.38 -13.52
CA GLY A 244 -6.35 4.11 -12.67
C GLY A 244 -6.21 2.65 -12.27
N ASP A 245 -5.24 2.39 -11.40
CA ASP A 245 -5.13 1.10 -10.73
C ASP A 245 -6.12 1.06 -9.55
N TYR A 246 -6.78 -0.06 -9.31
CA TYR A 246 -7.63 -0.26 -8.13
C TYR A 246 -7.18 -1.52 -7.41
N VAL A 247 -7.30 -1.57 -6.09
CA VAL A 247 -7.14 -2.80 -5.33
C VAL A 247 -8.51 -3.22 -4.82
N ILE A 248 -8.85 -4.50 -4.97
CA ILE A 248 -9.99 -5.10 -4.28
C ILE A 248 -9.51 -6.21 -3.37
N VAL A 249 -10.08 -6.26 -2.17
CA VAL A 249 -9.84 -7.33 -1.21
C VAL A 249 -11.10 -8.19 -1.14
N ILE A 250 -10.92 -9.48 -1.40
CA ILE A 250 -11.98 -10.48 -1.43
C ILE A 250 -11.77 -11.48 -0.27
N PRO A 251 -12.53 -11.31 0.84
CA PRO A 251 -12.59 -12.26 1.95
C PRO A 251 -13.09 -13.63 1.54
N LYS A 252 -12.88 -14.60 2.43
CA LYS A 252 -13.07 -16.02 2.12
C LYS A 252 -14.48 -16.36 1.64
N GLN A 253 -15.54 -15.83 2.25
CA GLN A 253 -16.91 -16.19 1.86
C GLN A 253 -17.24 -15.84 0.39
N HIS A 254 -16.96 -14.62 -0.05
CA HIS A 254 -17.13 -14.26 -1.48
C HIS A 254 -16.18 -15.06 -2.37
N ARG A 255 -14.94 -15.26 -1.91
CA ARG A 255 -13.92 -16.02 -2.66
C ARG A 255 -14.32 -17.47 -2.87
N ASP A 256 -14.89 -18.14 -1.87
CA ASP A 256 -15.34 -19.52 -1.95
C ASP A 256 -16.44 -19.70 -3.03
N HIS A 257 -17.36 -18.73 -3.16
CA HIS A 257 -18.35 -18.73 -4.24
C HIS A 257 -17.72 -18.54 -5.63
N LEU A 258 -16.73 -17.65 -5.74
CA LEU A 258 -15.99 -17.41 -6.98
C LEU A 258 -15.19 -18.66 -7.39
N GLU A 259 -14.45 -19.25 -6.45
CA GLU A 259 -13.65 -20.46 -6.68
C GLU A 259 -14.52 -21.68 -7.00
N ALA A 260 -15.68 -21.84 -6.35
CA ALA A 260 -16.63 -22.91 -6.67
C ALA A 260 -17.16 -22.81 -8.11
N ALA A 261 -17.25 -21.58 -8.65
CA ALA A 261 -17.59 -21.31 -10.03
C ALA A 261 -16.36 -21.27 -10.98
N ALA A 262 -15.18 -21.67 -10.51
CA ALA A 262 -13.91 -21.68 -11.23
C ALA A 262 -13.43 -20.30 -11.74
N TRP A 263 -13.85 -19.21 -11.09
CA TRP A 263 -13.35 -17.88 -11.42
C TRP A 263 -11.91 -17.70 -10.98
N THR A 264 -11.08 -17.20 -11.88
CA THR A 264 -9.72 -16.73 -11.58
C THR A 264 -9.70 -15.24 -11.26
N LYS A 265 -8.58 -14.75 -10.72
CA LYS A 265 -8.35 -13.30 -10.59
C LYS A 265 -8.46 -12.55 -11.93
N ALA A 266 -8.07 -13.21 -13.03
CA ALA A 266 -8.16 -12.63 -14.37
C ALA A 266 -9.63 -12.47 -14.81
N ASP A 267 -10.49 -13.45 -14.50
CA ASP A 267 -11.92 -13.37 -14.78
C ASP A 267 -12.60 -12.26 -13.97
N VAL A 268 -12.27 -12.15 -12.67
CA VAL A 268 -12.73 -11.07 -11.80
C VAL A 268 -12.31 -9.70 -12.36
N ALA A 269 -11.05 -9.56 -12.74
CA ALA A 269 -10.52 -8.33 -13.33
C ALA A 269 -11.18 -7.97 -14.66
N GLN A 270 -11.42 -8.97 -15.51
CA GLN A 270 -12.09 -8.80 -16.80
C GLN A 270 -13.55 -8.38 -16.63
N TYR A 271 -14.28 -9.01 -15.69
CA TYR A 271 -15.67 -8.68 -15.40
C TYR A 271 -15.80 -7.25 -14.86
N ILE A 272 -14.96 -6.87 -13.89
CA ILE A 272 -14.97 -5.51 -13.35
C ILE A 272 -14.56 -4.49 -14.42
N TYR A 273 -13.56 -4.77 -15.26
CA TYR A 273 -13.21 -3.90 -16.39
C TYR A 273 -14.36 -3.70 -17.39
N ALA A 274 -15.13 -4.77 -17.63
CA ALA A 274 -16.28 -4.72 -18.53
C ALA A 274 -17.43 -3.86 -17.98
N ASN A 275 -17.61 -3.84 -16.66
CA ASN A 275 -18.82 -3.29 -16.03
C ASN A 275 -18.59 -2.00 -15.23
N ALA A 276 -17.39 -1.73 -14.73
CA ALA A 276 -17.03 -0.53 -13.96
C ALA A 276 -16.80 0.67 -14.88
N ARG A 277 -17.91 1.20 -15.41
CA ARG A 277 -17.95 2.28 -16.40
C ARG A 277 -19.03 3.29 -16.06
N VAL A 278 -18.80 4.56 -16.38
CA VAL A 278 -19.80 5.64 -16.24
C VAL A 278 -19.85 6.47 -17.51
N LYS A 279 -21.04 6.90 -17.92
CA LYS A 279 -21.20 7.92 -18.96
C LYS A 279 -20.77 9.27 -18.40
N ARG A 280 -20.13 10.10 -19.22
CA ARG A 280 -19.67 11.41 -18.76
C ARG A 280 -20.81 12.30 -18.28
N SER A 281 -22.00 12.17 -18.87
CA SER A 281 -23.21 12.86 -18.43
C SER A 281 -23.60 12.56 -16.97
N GLU A 282 -23.22 11.40 -16.41
CA GLU A 282 -23.56 11.01 -15.04
C GLU A 282 -22.89 11.89 -13.98
N TRP A 283 -21.78 12.57 -14.29
CA TRP A 283 -21.15 13.54 -13.37
C TRP A 283 -22.08 14.72 -13.00
N SER A 284 -23.11 15.01 -13.81
CA SER A 284 -24.15 16.00 -13.45
C SER A 284 -24.89 15.61 -12.17
N ARG A 285 -25.11 14.30 -11.94
CA ARG A 285 -25.87 13.77 -10.80
C ARG A 285 -25.16 13.98 -9.46
N VAL A 286 -23.87 14.29 -9.51
CA VAL A 286 -23.01 14.54 -8.33
C VAL A 286 -22.41 15.95 -8.35
N GLY A 287 -23.05 16.89 -9.06
CA GLY A 287 -22.67 18.31 -9.05
C GLY A 287 -21.41 18.65 -9.87
N LYS A 288 -20.90 17.73 -10.69
CA LYS A 288 -19.68 17.90 -11.51
C LYS A 288 -20.01 18.24 -12.97
N THR A 289 -21.06 19.04 -13.22
CA THR A 289 -21.50 19.43 -14.57
C THR A 289 -20.37 20.04 -15.41
N ALA A 290 -19.46 20.80 -14.79
CA ALA A 290 -18.30 21.40 -15.47
C ALA A 290 -17.32 20.36 -16.08
N VAL A 291 -17.32 19.13 -15.56
CA VAL A 291 -16.50 18.03 -16.11
C VAL A 291 -17.07 17.57 -17.45
N ILE A 292 -18.39 17.60 -17.64
CA ILE A 292 -19.07 17.00 -18.80
C ILE A 292 -18.61 17.64 -20.11
N ARG A 293 -18.57 18.98 -20.16
CA ARG A 293 -18.28 19.75 -21.38
C ARG A 293 -19.18 19.26 -22.53
N ASP A 294 -18.62 19.11 -23.72
CA ASP A 294 -19.25 18.61 -24.96
C ASP A 294 -19.23 17.07 -25.10
N LYS A 295 -18.75 16.35 -24.07
CA LYS A 295 -18.47 14.90 -24.15
C LYS A 295 -19.46 14.03 -23.38
N GLY A 296 -20.71 14.46 -23.24
CA GLY A 296 -21.72 13.81 -22.40
C GLY A 296 -21.98 12.33 -22.71
N ASP A 297 -21.92 11.94 -23.98
CA ASP A 297 -22.22 10.58 -24.44
C ASP A 297 -21.02 9.62 -24.35
N VAL A 298 -19.84 10.11 -23.99
CA VAL A 298 -18.63 9.28 -23.89
C VAL A 298 -18.67 8.45 -22.61
N THR A 299 -18.45 7.14 -22.74
CA THR A 299 -18.29 6.22 -21.61
C THR A 299 -16.82 6.16 -21.18
N TYR A 300 -16.58 6.27 -19.87
CA TYR A 300 -15.27 6.13 -19.25
C TYR A 300 -15.21 4.86 -18.43
N ASN A 301 -14.06 4.17 -18.48
CA ASN A 301 -13.77 3.00 -17.66
C ASN A 301 -13.00 3.41 -16.40
N ALA A 302 -13.21 2.68 -15.30
CA ALA A 302 -12.44 2.87 -14.06
C ALA A 302 -10.97 2.46 -14.22
N LEU A 303 -10.71 1.46 -15.04
CA LEU A 303 -9.40 0.85 -15.26
C LEU A 303 -8.98 1.10 -16.72
N VAL A 304 -7.67 1.19 -16.98
CA VAL A 304 -7.14 1.30 -18.36
C VAL A 304 -7.21 -0.06 -19.05
N GLU A 305 -6.73 -1.09 -18.36
CA GLU A 305 -6.77 -2.50 -18.77
C GLU A 305 -7.19 -3.37 -17.57
N PRO A 306 -7.69 -4.60 -17.78
CA PRO A 306 -8.04 -5.52 -16.69
C PRO A 306 -6.92 -5.70 -15.66
N LYS A 307 -5.66 -5.79 -16.11
CA LYS A 307 -4.48 -5.96 -15.24
C LYS A 307 -4.22 -4.80 -14.26
N ASN A 308 -4.89 -3.66 -14.44
CA ASN A 308 -4.83 -2.55 -13.48
C ASN A 308 -5.70 -2.79 -12.25
N LEU A 309 -6.49 -3.87 -12.20
CA LEU A 309 -7.17 -4.32 -10.99
C LEU A 309 -6.30 -5.32 -10.24
N LEU A 310 -5.90 -4.95 -9.03
CA LEU A 310 -5.17 -5.80 -8.11
C LEU A 310 -6.20 -6.56 -7.26
N VAL A 311 -6.46 -7.82 -7.62
CA VAL A 311 -7.38 -8.71 -6.90
C VAL A 311 -6.62 -9.45 -5.81
N ILE A 312 -6.99 -9.23 -4.55
CA ILE A 312 -6.29 -9.78 -3.39
C ILE A 312 -7.20 -10.72 -2.61
N ALA A 313 -6.73 -11.95 -2.38
CA ALA A 313 -7.36 -12.87 -1.44
C ALA A 313 -6.90 -12.50 -0.03
N ALA A 314 -7.78 -11.98 0.81
CA ALA A 314 -7.48 -11.69 2.21
C ALA A 314 -8.78 -11.36 2.97
N GLY A 315 -8.78 -11.59 4.28
CA GLY A 315 -9.93 -11.33 5.16
C GLY A 315 -10.42 -12.59 5.85
N GLY A 316 -11.22 -12.38 6.91
CA GLY A 316 -11.74 -13.47 7.73
C GLY A 316 -12.61 -14.49 6.97
N PRO A 317 -12.88 -15.64 7.60
CA PRO A 317 -13.55 -16.76 6.95
C PRO A 317 -15.04 -16.54 6.67
N ALA A 318 -15.67 -15.56 7.31
CA ALA A 318 -17.11 -15.36 7.31
C ALA A 318 -17.49 -13.89 7.18
N GLY A 319 -18.71 -13.68 6.70
CA GLY A 319 -19.29 -12.39 6.36
C GLY A 319 -19.13 -12.11 4.87
N GLY A 320 -20.25 -11.81 4.19
CA GLY A 320 -20.26 -11.45 2.77
C GLY A 320 -19.77 -10.03 2.58
N PHE A 321 -18.53 -9.75 2.97
CA PHE A 321 -17.91 -8.43 2.87
C PHE A 321 -16.89 -8.37 1.74
N GLY A 322 -16.58 -7.16 1.30
CA GLY A 322 -15.46 -6.87 0.40
C GLY A 322 -14.88 -5.50 0.71
N ALA A 323 -13.70 -5.19 0.17
CA ALA A 323 -13.17 -3.83 0.23
C ALA A 323 -12.63 -3.37 -1.12
N ILE A 324 -12.92 -2.11 -1.46
CA ILE A 324 -12.38 -1.42 -2.62
C ILE A 324 -11.43 -0.34 -2.12
N ILE A 325 -10.21 -0.33 -2.63
CA ILE A 325 -9.19 0.66 -2.31
C ILE A 325 -8.89 1.45 -3.60
N PRO A 326 -9.36 2.71 -3.68
CA PRO A 326 -9.27 3.49 -4.91
C PRO A 326 -7.87 4.08 -5.12
N PRO A 327 -7.52 4.42 -6.37
CA PRO A 327 -6.30 5.16 -6.68
C PRO A 327 -6.36 6.58 -6.16
N TRP A 328 -5.18 7.14 -5.91
CA TRP A 328 -5.02 8.59 -5.77
C TRP A 328 -5.14 9.33 -7.12
N LEU A 329 -4.20 9.05 -8.05
CA LEU A 329 -4.11 9.73 -9.35
C LEU A 329 -3.86 8.70 -10.45
N GLY A 330 -4.95 8.13 -10.96
CA GLY A 330 -4.94 6.93 -11.78
C GLY A 330 -4.14 7.00 -13.10
N THR A 331 -4.04 8.18 -13.73
CA THR A 331 -3.36 8.31 -15.03
C THR A 331 -1.84 8.35 -14.94
N LYS A 332 -1.28 8.60 -13.75
CA LYS A 332 0.16 8.81 -13.58
C LYS A 332 0.81 7.90 -12.55
N SER A 333 0.14 7.65 -11.42
CA SER A 333 0.67 6.77 -10.38
C SER A 333 0.19 5.34 -10.60
N ARG A 334 1.13 4.40 -10.54
CA ARG A 334 0.91 2.96 -10.74
C ARG A 334 1.38 2.18 -9.53
N ALA A 335 0.77 1.01 -9.31
CA ALA A 335 1.28 0.05 -8.35
C ALA A 335 2.61 -0.54 -8.85
N VAL A 336 3.61 -0.61 -7.95
CA VAL A 336 4.95 -1.11 -8.25
C VAL A 336 5.25 -2.30 -7.36
N THR A 337 5.75 -3.40 -7.95
CA THR A 337 6.11 -4.61 -7.21
C THR A 337 7.60 -4.81 -7.27
N MET A 338 8.21 -5.07 -6.12
CA MET A 338 9.62 -5.41 -5.99
C MET A 338 9.75 -6.73 -5.24
N ALA A 339 10.72 -7.56 -5.64
CA ALA A 339 11.12 -8.68 -4.81
C ALA A 339 11.84 -8.23 -3.55
N ILE A 340 11.74 -9.04 -2.50
CA ILE A 340 12.38 -8.83 -1.22
C ILE A 340 13.61 -9.76 -1.19
N ASN A 341 14.78 -9.21 -0.86
CA ASN A 341 16.05 -9.95 -0.77
C ASN A 341 16.46 -10.74 -2.02
N ALA A 342 15.92 -10.39 -3.19
CA ALA A 342 16.30 -11.00 -4.45
C ALA A 342 16.52 -9.93 -5.51
N CYS A 343 17.59 -10.09 -6.29
CA CYS A 343 17.82 -9.34 -7.50
C CYS A 343 17.21 -10.12 -8.68
N ILE A 344 16.12 -9.63 -9.25
CA ILE A 344 15.46 -10.30 -10.40
C ILE A 344 16.15 -9.93 -11.74
N ASP A 345 16.92 -8.85 -11.77
CA ASP A 345 17.55 -8.30 -12.99
C ASP A 345 19.09 -8.42 -13.01
N CYS A 346 19.70 -9.28 -12.20
CA CYS A 346 21.17 -9.39 -12.11
C CYS A 346 21.85 -10.01 -13.34
N ASP A 347 21.08 -10.37 -14.38
CA ASP A 347 21.56 -10.93 -15.65
C ASP A 347 21.36 -9.97 -16.86
N ARG A 348 21.39 -8.64 -16.66
CA ARG A 348 21.42 -7.67 -17.77
C ARG A 348 22.61 -6.73 -17.77
#